data_AF-A0A3M2YYQ1-F1
#
_entry.id   AF-A0A3M2YYQ1-F1
#
_cell.length_a   1.000
_cell.length_b   1.000
_cell.length_c   1.000
_cell.angle_alpha   90.00
_cell.angle_beta   90.00
_cell.angle_gamma   90.00
#
_symmetry.space_group_name_H-M   'P 1'
#
loop_
_entity.id
_entity.type
_entity.pdbx_description
1 polymer ?
#
loop_
_entity_poly.entity_id
_entity_poly.type
_entity_poly.pdbx_seq_one_letter_code
_entity_poly.pdbx_strand_id
1 'polypeptide(L)' 'MDLICLGRVGVDLYAQQVGARLEDVSSFAKYLGGSSANIAFGTARLGIR' A
#
# COMPACT_ATOMS: atom_id res chain seq x y z
N MET A 1 6.26 6.72 22.74
CA MET A 1 5.85 7.00 21.35
C MET A 1 7.14 7.12 20.62
N ASP A 2 7.49 6.04 19.95
CA ASP A 2 8.84 5.77 19.46
C ASP A 2 8.92 6.16 17.97
N LEU A 3 7.76 6.34 17.31
CA LEU A 3 7.65 6.75 15.92
C LEU A 3 6.39 7.57 15.66
N ILE A 4 6.53 8.65 14.88
CA ILE A 4 5.40 9.38 14.29
C ILE A 4 5.56 9.37 12.77
N CYS A 5 4.59 8.80 12.06
CA CYS A 5 4.54 8.87 10.60
C CYS A 5 3.52 9.93 10.17
N LEU A 6 3.98 10.97 9.47
CA LEU A 6 3.11 12.00 8.90
C LEU A 6 3.11 11.85 7.37
N GLY A 7 1.92 11.83 6.77
CA GLY A 7 1.77 11.72 5.32
C GLY A 7 0.36 11.28 4.92
N ARG A 8 0.17 11.02 3.61
CA ARG A 8 -1.09 10.52 3.07
C ARG A 8 -1.08 9.00 3.05
N VAL A 9 -2.23 8.41 3.38
CA VAL A 9 -2.51 6.99 3.15
C VAL A 9 -3.20 6.84 1.80
N GLY A 10 -2.84 5.78 1.06
CA GLY A 10 -3.44 5.45 -0.22
C GLY A 10 -3.76 3.97 -0.33
N VAL A 11 -4.40 3.60 -1.44
CA VAL A 11 -4.61 2.21 -1.84
C VAL A 11 -4.04 2.05 -3.23
N ASP A 12 -3.09 1.14 -3.37
CA ASP A 12 -2.53 0.79 -4.67
C ASP A 12 -3.42 -0.28 -5.31
N LEU A 13 -3.83 -0.05 -6.55
CA LEU A 13 -4.64 -0.97 -7.34
C LEU A 13 -3.77 -1.60 -8.43
N TYR A 14 -3.49 -2.89 -8.29
CA TYR A 14 -2.74 -3.64 -9.30
C TYR A 14 -3.67 -4.56 -10.07
N ALA A 15 -3.64 -4.43 -11.40
CA ALA A 15 -4.35 -5.35 -12.29
C ALA A 15 -3.89 -6.78 -12.03
N GLN A 16 -4.84 -7.73 -11.99
CA GLN A 16 -4.51 -9.14 -11.84
C GLN A 16 -4.03 -9.75 -13.16
N GLN A 17 -4.38 -9.12 -14.27
CA GLN A 17 -4.12 -9.56 -15.64
C GLN A 17 -2.79 -8.95 -16.12
N VAL A 18 -1.68 -9.63 -15.84
CA VAL A 18 -0.33 -9.16 -16.24
C VAL A 18 -0.21 -9.07 -17.77
N GLY A 19 0.24 -7.92 -18.26
CA GLY A 19 0.44 -7.67 -19.70
C GLY A 19 -0.81 -7.25 -20.47
N ALA A 20 -1.99 -7.24 -19.84
CA ALA A 20 -3.20 -6.68 -20.45
C ALA A 20 -3.13 -5.14 -20.54
N ARG A 21 -3.83 -4.57 -21.51
CA ARG A 21 -4.09 -3.12 -21.51
C ARG A 21 -5.01 -2.78 -20.35
N LEU A 22 -4.91 -1.55 -19.84
CA LEU A 22 -5.64 -1.15 -18.63
C LEU A 22 -7.18 -1.24 -18.81
N GLU A 23 -7.68 -0.91 -19.99
CA GLU A 23 -9.10 -1.00 -20.35
C GLU A 23 -9.64 -2.43 -20.42
N ASP A 24 -8.76 -3.44 -20.56
CA ASP A 24 -9.13 -4.85 -20.62
C ASP A 24 -9.08 -5.52 -19.22
N VAL A 25 -8.70 -4.76 -18.17
CA VAL A 25 -8.56 -5.29 -16.81
C VAL A 25 -9.96 -5.50 -16.21
N SER A 26 -10.27 -6.75 -15.86
CA SER A 26 -11.54 -7.09 -15.21
C SER A 26 -11.47 -7.12 -13.68
N SER A 27 -10.28 -7.03 -13.08
CA SER A 27 -10.12 -7.06 -11.61
C SER A 27 -8.81 -6.46 -11.13
N PHE A 28 -8.85 -5.83 -9.96
CA PHE A 28 -7.67 -5.29 -9.28
C PHE A 28 -7.51 -5.89 -7.88
N ALA A 29 -6.27 -6.20 -7.50
CA ALA A 29 -5.92 -6.44 -6.12
C ALA A 29 -5.56 -5.11 -5.43
N LYS A 30 -5.98 -4.97 -4.18
CA LYS A 30 -5.79 -3.77 -3.35
C LYS A 30 -4.62 -3.97 -2.39
N TYR A 31 -3.74 -2.98 -2.30
CA TYR A 31 -2.60 -2.98 -1.40
C TYR A 31 -2.49 -1.66 -0.64
N LEU A 32 -1.77 -1.68 0.49
CA LEU A 32 -1.50 -0.48 1.27
C LEU A 32 -0.55 0.42 0.46
N GLY A 33 -1.00 1.65 0.20
CA GLY A 33 -0.23 2.67 -0.49
C GLY A 33 0.19 3.82 0.44
N GLY A 34 1.24 4.53 0.02
CA GLY A 34 1.80 5.68 0.73
C GLY A 34 3.04 5.32 1.56
N SER A 35 4.12 6.10 1.40
CA SER A 35 5.39 5.87 2.08
C SER A 35 5.26 5.89 3.61
N SER A 36 4.61 6.92 4.16
CA SER A 36 4.40 7.04 5.61
C SER A 36 3.55 5.90 6.17
N ALA A 37 2.55 5.43 5.41
CA ALA A 37 1.71 4.31 5.81
C ALA A 37 2.47 2.97 5.81
N ASN A 38 3.30 2.74 4.78
CA ASN A 38 4.16 1.56 4.70
C ASN A 38 5.19 1.51 5.83
N ILE A 39 5.80 2.65 6.19
CA ILE A 39 6.73 2.74 7.33
C ILE A 39 6.00 2.43 8.64
N ALA A 40 4.84 3.05 8.88
CA ALA A 40 4.04 2.78 10.08
C ALA A 40 3.65 1.31 10.19
N PHE A 41 3.21 0.68 9.09
CA PHE A 41 2.82 -0.72 9.07
C PHE A 41 4.00 -1.67 9.33
N GLY A 42 5.13 -1.44 8.64
CA GLY A 42 6.33 -2.27 8.79
C GLY A 42 6.91 -2.20 10.20
N THR A 43 6.99 -1.00 10.77
CA THR A 43 7.52 -0.78 12.12
C THR A 43 6.61 -1.35 13.20
N ALA A 44 5.28 -1.24 13.04
CA ALA A 44 4.32 -1.90 13.92
C ALA A 44 4.47 -3.43 13.91
N ARG A 45 4.73 -4.05 12.75
CA ARG A 45 5.01 -5.49 12.66
C ARG A 45 6.30 -5.91 13.36
N LEU A 46 7.25 -4.99 13.51
CA LEU A 46 8.50 -5.20 14.24
C LEU A 46 8.39 -4.87 15.75
N GLY A 47 7.20 -4.51 16.23
CA GLY A 47 6.94 -4.25 17.64
C GLY A 47 7.23 -2.82 18.12
N ILE A 48 7.50 -1.89 17.20
CA ILE A 48 7.70 -0.46 17.51
C ILE A 48 6.33 0.18 17.81
N ARG A 49 6.26 1.05 18.84
CA ARG A 49 5.00 1.66 19.33
C ARG A 49 5.00 3.18 19.35
#